data_AF-A0A438VDP4-F1
#
_entry.id   AF-A0A438VDP4-F1
#
_cell.length_a   1.000
_cell.length_b   1.000
_cell.length_c   1.000
_cell.angle_alpha   90.00
_cell.angle_beta   90.00
_cell.angle_gamma   90.00
#
_symmetry.space_group_name_H-M   'P 1'
#
loop_
_entity.id
_entity.type
_entity.pdbx_description
1 polymer ?
#
loop_
_entity_poly.entity_id
_entity_poly.type
_entity_poly.pdbx_seq_one_letter_code
_entity_poly.pdbx_strand_id
1 'polypeptide(L)' 'QLERGQRMVEVLKQAPYSPLPIEKQVVIIYAGAKGFLDSVSVKKVVDFEEQLHPFLEAKYPQVLEEIHTKKA' A
#
# COMPACT_ATOMS: atom_id res chain seq x y z
N GLN A 1 -8.60 -17.34 3.29
CA GLN A 1 -7.42 -17.13 2.41
C GLN A 1 -7.80 -16.54 1.04
N LEU A 2 -8.89 -16.99 0.40
CA LEU A 2 -9.35 -16.48 -0.90
C LEU A 2 -9.59 -14.96 -0.93
N GLU A 3 -10.23 -14.40 0.09
CA GLU A 3 -10.54 -12.96 0.10
C GLU A 3 -9.30 -12.06 0.20
N ARG A 4 -8.21 -12.56 0.77
CA ARG A 4 -6.95 -11.83 0.89
C ARG A 4 -6.20 -11.82 -0.45
N GLY A 5 -6.30 -12.93 -1.19
CA GLY A 5 -5.80 -13.01 -2.56
C GLY A 5 -6.50 -12.00 -3.48
N GLN A 6 -7.82 -11.84 -3.35
CA GLN A 6 -8.58 -10.84 -4.12
C GLN A 6 -8.11 -9.41 -3.83
N ARG A 7 -7.91 -9.04 -2.56
CA ARG A 7 -7.38 -7.72 -2.19
C ARG A 7 -5.97 -7.49 -2.68
N MET A 8 -5.10 -8.52 -2.63
CA MET A 8 -3.74 -8.44 -3.14
C MET A 8 -3.73 -8.16 -4.65
N VAL A 9 -4.62 -8.80 -5.41
CA VAL A 9 -4.76 -8.53 -6.84
C VAL A 9 -5.20 -7.09 -7.10
N GLU A 10 -6.12 -6.54 -6.29
CA GLU A 10 -6.50 -5.13 -6.42
C GLU A 10 -5.37 -4.16 -6.07
N VAL A 11 -4.58 -4.42 -5.01
CA VAL A 11 -3.40 -3.60 -4.65
C VAL A 11 -2.37 -3.54 -5.80
N LEU A 12 -2.27 -4.61 -6.58
CA LEU A 12 -1.32 -4.66 -7.71
C LEU A 12 -1.84 -3.93 -8.97
N LYS A 13 -3.10 -3.46 -8.99
CA LYS A 13 -3.63 -2.67 -10.10
C LYS A 13 -3.20 -1.23 -9.96
N GLN A 14 -2.21 -0.83 -10.76
CA GLN A 14 -1.81 0.57 -10.85
C GLN A 14 -2.55 1.28 -11.98
N ALA A 15 -2.93 2.55 -11.75
CA ALA A 15 -3.36 3.42 -12.81
C ALA A 15 -2.20 3.61 -13.81
N PRO A 16 -2.48 3.60 -15.13
CA PRO A 16 -1.44 3.82 -16.13
C PRO A 16 -0.78 5.18 -15.93
N TYR A 17 0.54 5.25 -16.15
CA TYR A 17 1.37 6.45 -16.03
C TYR A 17 1.56 7.04 -14.62
N SER A 18 1.26 6.28 -13.56
CA SER A 18 1.51 6.70 -12.17
C SER A 18 2.57 5.83 -11.51
N PRO A 19 3.88 6.04 -11.80
CA PRO A 19 4.94 5.29 -11.13
C PRO A 19 4.97 5.63 -9.64
N LEU A 20 4.71 4.63 -8.80
CA LEU A 20 4.78 4.77 -7.35
C LEU A 20 6.23 4.63 -6.86
N PRO A 21 6.71 5.48 -5.95
CA PRO A 21 7.97 5.27 -5.22
C PRO A 21 8.01 3.90 -4.53
N ILE A 22 9.21 3.32 -4.41
CA ILE A 22 9.39 1.95 -3.89
C ILE A 22 8.89 1.82 -2.44
N GLU A 23 9.12 2.83 -1.62
CA GLU A 23 8.69 2.86 -0.23
C GLU A 23 7.17 2.82 -0.08
N LYS A 24 6.44 3.49 -0.99
CA LYS A 24 4.97 3.45 -1.03
C LYS A 24 4.45 2.08 -1.46
N GLN A 25 5.09 1.47 -2.46
CA GLN A 25 4.77 0.10 -2.90
C GLN A 25 4.99 -0.93 -1.80
N VAL A 26 6.12 -0.84 -1.08
CA VAL A 26 6.45 -1.75 0.02
C VAL A 26 5.40 -1.68 1.12
N VAL A 27 4.95 -0.48 1.49
CA VAL A 27 3.96 -0.32 2.55
C VAL A 27 2.61 -0.92 2.19
N ILE A 28 2.08 -0.69 0.99
CA ILE A 28 0.77 -1.23 0.60
C ILE A 28 0.80 -2.75 0.44
N ILE A 29 1.89 -3.31 -0.10
CA ILE A 29 2.10 -4.76 -0.18
C ILE A 29 2.20 -5.36 1.22
N TYR A 30 2.96 -4.75 2.12
CA TYR A 30 3.05 -5.17 3.51
C TYR A 30 1.67 -5.16 4.18
N ALA A 31 0.86 -4.11 3.94
CA ALA A 31 -0.48 -4.00 4.49
C ALA A 31 -1.39 -5.17 4.06
N GLY A 32 -1.37 -5.51 2.76
CA GLY A 32 -2.10 -6.68 2.25
C GLY A 32 -1.53 -8.01 2.75
N ALA A 33 -0.21 -8.14 2.83
CA ALA A 33 0.49 -9.36 3.26
C ALA A 33 0.40 -9.61 4.77
N LYS A 34 0.08 -8.60 5.58
CA LYS A 34 -0.20 -8.73 7.03
C LYS A 34 -1.69 -8.75 7.37
N GLY A 35 -2.58 -8.50 6.40
CA GLY A 35 -4.03 -8.61 6.59
C GLY A 35 -4.66 -7.34 7.14
N PHE A 36 -3.93 -6.22 7.12
CA PHE A 36 -4.47 -4.93 7.52
C PHE A 36 -5.54 -4.41 6.55
N LEU A 37 -5.63 -4.99 5.35
CA LEU A 37 -6.67 -4.70 4.36
C LEU A 37 -7.91 -5.60 4.52
N ASP A 38 -7.93 -6.56 5.44
CA ASP A 38 -9.02 -7.55 5.53
C ASP A 38 -10.37 -6.90 5.91
N SER A 39 -10.36 -5.82 6.69
CA SER A 39 -11.55 -5.03 7.02
C SER A 39 -11.97 -4.06 5.92
N VAL A 40 -11.13 -3.85 4.90
CA VAL A 40 -11.43 -2.97 3.76
C VAL A 40 -12.17 -3.78 2.70
N SER A 41 -13.27 -3.23 2.19
CA SER A 41 -13.97 -3.83 1.04
C SER A 41 -13.06 -3.82 -0.18
N VAL A 42 -13.05 -4.90 -0.96
CA VAL A 42 -12.22 -5.04 -2.19
C VAL A 42 -12.34 -3.82 -3.11
N LYS A 43 -13.54 -3.25 -3.25
CA LYS A 43 -13.80 -2.06 -4.09
C LYS A 43 -13.18 -0.75 -3.57
N LYS A 44 -12.82 -0.71 -2.29
CA LYS A 44 -12.27 0.46 -1.59
C LYS A 44 -10.77 0.36 -1.33
N VAL A 45 -10.12 -0.68 -1.83
CA VAL A 45 -8.67 -0.90 -1.63
C VAL A 45 -7.87 0.22 -2.28
N VAL A 46 -8.26 0.64 -3.48
CA VAL A 46 -7.62 1.77 -4.19
C VAL A 46 -7.83 3.08 -3.43
N ASP A 47 -9.06 3.40 -3.03
CA ASP A 47 -9.35 4.59 -2.22
C ASP A 47 -8.56 4.62 -0.89
N PHE A 48 -8.34 3.44 -0.29
CA PHE A 48 -7.54 3.30 0.92
C PHE A 48 -6.06 3.59 0.64
N GLU A 49 -5.51 3.07 -0.45
CA GLU A 49 -4.13 3.33 -0.87
C GLU A 49 -3.88 4.82 -1.14
N GLU A 50 -4.80 5.48 -1.86
CA GLU A 50 -4.73 6.91 -2.16
C GLU A 50 -4.74 7.79 -0.90
N GLN A 51 -5.42 7.36 0.17
CA GLN A 51 -5.43 8.05 1.46
C GLN A 51 -4.26 7.65 2.37
N LEU A 52 -3.75 6.43 2.22
CA LEU A 52 -2.66 5.91 3.03
C LEU A 52 -1.36 6.67 2.75
N HIS A 53 -1.06 6.98 1.48
CA HIS A 53 0.20 7.65 1.13
C HIS A 53 0.31 9.06 1.74
N PRO A 54 -0.65 9.98 1.57
CA PRO A 54 -0.59 11.30 2.20
C PRO A 54 -0.58 11.21 3.73
N PHE A 55 -1.31 10.24 4.31
CA PHE A 55 -1.30 10.01 5.75
C PHE A 55 0.09 9.64 6.27
N LEU A 56 0.79 8.74 5.58
CA LEU A 56 2.14 8.33 5.96
C LEU A 56 3.15 9.46 5.77
N GLU A 57 3.05 10.22 4.69
CA GLU A 57 3.90 11.40 4.46
C GLU A 57 3.69 12.46 5.56
N ALA A 58 2.44 12.68 5.99
CA ALA A 58 2.13 13.69 6.99
C ALA A 58 2.49 13.27 8.42
N LYS A 59 2.28 12.00 8.78
CA LYS A 59 2.43 11.54 10.18
C LYS A 59 3.67 10.70 10.45
N TYR A 60 4.14 9.96 9.45
CA TYR A 60 5.23 8.99 9.60
C TYR A 60 6.24 9.08 8.43
N PRO A 61 6.71 10.29 8.04
CA PRO A 61 7.65 10.42 6.92
C PRO A 61 8.95 9.62 7.15
N GLN A 62 9.38 9.49 8.41
CA GLN A 62 10.56 8.72 8.79
C GLN A 62 10.47 7.24 8.39
N VAL A 63 9.26 6.66 8.37
CA VAL A 63 9.08 5.25 7.96
C VAL A 63 9.35 5.10 6.48
N LEU A 64 8.86 6.04 5.66
CA LEU A 64 9.10 6.06 4.22
C LEU A 64 10.58 6.29 3.92
N GLU A 65 11.22 7.21 4.63
CA GLU A 65 12.65 7.50 4.50
C GLU A 65 13.52 6.30 4.90
N GLU A 66 13.20 5.62 5.99
CA GLU A 66 13.92 4.42 6.43
C GLU A 66 13.82 3.30 5.39
N ILE A 67 12.64 3.09 4.78
CA ILE A 67 12.48 2.08 3.73
C ILE A 67 13.28 2.47 2.48
N HIS A 68 13.26 3.76 2.11
CA HIS A 68 14.00 4.27 0.96
C HIS A 68 15.52 4.15 1.14
N THR A 69 16.03 4.42 2.34
CA THR A 69 17.48 4.44 2.65
C THR A 69 18.05 3.06 2.97
N LYS A 70 17.34 2.23 3.75
CA LYS A 70 17.81 0.91 4.18
C LYS A 70 17.55 -0.20 3.16
N LYS A 71 17.55 0.11 1.85
CA LYS A 71 17.32 -0.85 0.74
C LYS A 71 17.75 -2.27 1.14
N ALA A 72 16.75 -3.10 1.45
CA ALA A 72 16.94 -4.49 1.82
C ALA A 72 17.51 -5.29 0.63
#